data_AF-A0A0R0EZZ6-F1
#
_entry.id   AF-A0A0R0EZZ6-F1
#
_cell.length_a   1.000
_cell.length_b   1.000
_cell.length_c   1.000
_cell.angle_alpha   90.00
_cell.angle_beta   90.00
_cell.angle_gamma   90.00
#
_symmetry.space_group_name_H-M   'P 1'
#
loop_
_entity.id
_entity.type
_entity.pdbx_description
1 polymer ?
#
loop_
_entity_poly.entity_id
_entity_poly.type
_entity_poly.pdbx_seq_one_letter_code
_entity_poly.pdbx_strand_id
1 'polypeptide(L)'
;MTFFKKAIEDMAADSLHCVAIAYRSYEKEKVPTNEELLSHWSLPEDDLISLAIVGLKDPCRLGVKQAVELCQKVGVKVKMVIGDNVKTTKAIAIECGILNSYANATEPNIMKFWLHYLIFLYFKGFNYHSNADVFVVMQ
;
A
#
# COMPACT_ATOMS: atom_id res chain seq x y z
N MET A 1 -4.75 -24.39 -3.03
CA MET A 1 -4.62 -22.93 -2.77
C MET A 1 -3.22 -22.48 -2.36
N THR A 2 -2.29 -23.37 -2.01
CA THR A 2 -0.93 -23.00 -1.55
C THR A 2 -0.08 -22.29 -2.59
N PHE A 3 -0.24 -22.64 -3.88
CA PHE A 3 0.51 -22.02 -4.97
C PHE A 3 0.31 -20.50 -5.05
N PHE A 4 -0.96 -20.05 -5.14
CA PHE A 4 -1.26 -18.62 -5.23
C PHE A 4 -0.85 -17.85 -3.99
N LYS A 5 -1.05 -18.42 -2.79
CA LYS A 5 -0.60 -17.79 -1.56
C LYS A 5 0.91 -17.56 -1.58
N LYS A 6 1.69 -18.57 -1.97
CA LYS A 6 3.14 -18.43 -2.10
C LYS A 6 3.51 -17.39 -3.15
N ALA A 7 2.90 -17.42 -4.33
CA ALA A 7 3.16 -16.45 -5.39
C ALA A 7 2.86 -15.01 -4.95
N ILE A 8 1.75 -14.77 -4.25
CA ILE A 8 1.40 -13.46 -3.68
C ILE A 8 2.44 -13.03 -2.63
N GLU A 9 2.87 -13.95 -1.76
CA GLU A 9 3.88 -13.65 -0.75
C GLU A 9 5.25 -13.32 -1.35
N ASP A 10 5.65 -14.04 -2.40
CA ASP A 10 6.89 -13.79 -3.13
C ASP A 10 6.82 -12.44 -3.87
N MET A 11 5.71 -12.14 -4.56
CA MET A 11 5.49 -10.84 -5.22
C MET A 11 5.44 -9.68 -4.21
N ALA A 12 4.81 -9.88 -3.05
CA ALA A 12 4.78 -8.88 -1.98
C ALA A 12 6.18 -8.62 -1.40
N ALA A 13 7.03 -9.64 -1.29
CA ALA A 13 8.43 -9.47 -0.86
C ALA A 13 9.24 -8.61 -1.85
N ASP A 14 8.89 -8.64 -3.13
CA ASP A 14 9.49 -7.79 -4.18
C ASP A 14 8.83 -6.40 -4.31
N SER A 15 8.02 -5.99 -3.32
CA SER A 15 7.27 -4.73 -3.31
C SER A 15 6.26 -4.59 -4.45
N LEU A 16 5.64 -5.69 -4.89
CA LEU A 16 4.62 -5.67 -5.93
C LEU A 16 3.21 -5.67 -5.30
N HIS A 17 2.34 -4.81 -5.82
CA HIS A 17 0.91 -4.84 -5.54
C HIS A 17 0.26 -5.93 -6.39
N CYS A 18 -0.30 -6.95 -5.75
CA CYS A 18 -0.90 -8.08 -6.44
C CYS A 18 -2.33 -7.75 -6.88
N VAL A 19 -2.63 -7.92 -8.16
CA VAL A 19 -3.99 -7.83 -8.71
C VAL A 19 -4.38 -9.21 -9.23
N ALA A 20 -5.49 -9.74 -8.72
CA ALA A 20 -6.07 -10.97 -9.23
C ALA A 20 -7.02 -10.65 -10.38
N ILE A 21 -6.88 -11.38 -11.48
CA ILE A 21 -7.77 -11.32 -12.64
C ILE A 21 -8.59 -12.61 -12.66
N ALA A 22 -9.90 -12.47 -12.59
CA ALA A 22 -10.84 -13.56 -12.65
C ALA A 22 -12.03 -13.17 -13.54
N TYR A 23 -12.72 -14.16 -14.10
CA TYR A 23 -13.92 -13.93 -14.89
C TYR A 23 -15.03 -14.89 -14.46
N ARG A 24 -16.26 -14.53 -14.79
CA ARG A 24 -17.43 -15.40 -14.67
C ARG A 24 -18.30 -15.19 -15.90
N SER A 25 -18.84 -16.28 -16.42
CA SER A 25 -19.88 -16.20 -17.45
C SER A 25 -21.17 -15.67 -16.82
N TYR A 26 -21.74 -14.63 -17.40
CA TYR A 26 -22.94 -13.98 -16.89
C TYR A 26 -23.92 -13.73 -18.02
N GLU A 27 -25.22 -13.89 -17.76
CA GLU A 27 -26.27 -13.60 -18.73
C GLU A 27 -26.38 -12.08 -18.91
N LYS A 28 -26.27 -11.61 -20.15
CA LYS A 28 -26.23 -10.18 -20.48
C LYS A 28 -27.49 -9.47 -20.01
N GLU A 29 -28.62 -10.15 -20.05
CA GLU A 29 -29.95 -9.66 -19.68
C GLU A 29 -30.07 -9.37 -18.18
N LYS A 30 -29.22 -10.00 -17.35
CA LYS A 30 -29.18 -9.79 -15.89
C LYS A 30 -28.28 -8.62 -15.50
N VAL A 31 -27.44 -8.12 -16.41
CA VAL A 31 -26.61 -6.93 -16.16
C VAL A 31 -27.45 -5.68 -16.36
N PRO A 32 -27.62 -4.82 -15.34
CA PRO A 32 -28.37 -3.59 -15.52
C PRO A 32 -27.73 -2.70 -16.57
N THR A 33 -28.53 -2.14 -17.47
CA THR A 33 -28.06 -1.20 -18.51
C THR A 33 -28.33 0.26 -18.17
N ASN A 34 -29.22 0.51 -17.21
CA ASN A 34 -29.49 1.85 -16.69
C ASN A 34 -28.45 2.20 -15.61
N GLU A 35 -27.85 3.40 -15.70
CA GLU A 35 -26.88 3.93 -14.75
C GLU A 35 -27.39 3.89 -13.29
N GLU A 36 -28.67 4.22 -13.06
CA GLU A 36 -29.26 4.21 -11.71
C GLU A 36 -29.34 2.80 -11.10
N LEU A 37 -29.61 1.79 -11.93
CA LEU A 37 -29.61 0.40 -11.47
C LEU A 37 -28.18 -0.11 -11.31
N LEU A 38 -27.27 0.28 -12.19
CA LEU A 38 -25.84 -0.07 -12.11
C LEU A 38 -25.20 0.43 -10.81
N SER A 39 -25.55 1.64 -10.34
CA SER A 39 -24.97 2.18 -9.09
C SER A 39 -25.39 1.40 -7.84
N HIS A 40 -26.50 0.67 -7.90
CA HIS A 40 -26.99 -0.17 -6.81
C HIS A 40 -26.76 -1.67 -7.05
N TRP A 41 -26.17 -2.02 -8.19
CA TRP A 41 -25.92 -3.41 -8.56
C TRP A 41 -24.60 -3.87 -7.94
N SER A 42 -24.69 -4.94 -7.15
CA SER A 42 -23.51 -5.60 -6.59
C SER A 42 -22.94 -6.60 -7.59
N LEU A 43 -21.66 -6.44 -7.91
CA LEU A 43 -20.95 -7.42 -8.72
C LEU A 43 -20.95 -8.79 -7.99
N PRO A 44 -21.33 -9.88 -8.65
CA PRO A 44 -21.28 -11.19 -8.03
C PRO A 44 -19.85 -11.61 -7.68
N GLU A 45 -19.62 -12.01 -6.43
CA GLU A 45 -18.30 -12.41 -5.91
C GLU A 45 -18.09 -13.95 -5.92
N ASP A 46 -19.15 -14.71 -6.22
CA ASP A 46 -19.19 -16.17 -6.30
C ASP A 46 -18.88 -16.70 -7.72
N ASP A 47 -18.49 -17.97 -7.81
CA ASP A 47 -18.20 -18.71 -9.07
C ASP A 47 -17.21 -18.04 -10.04
N LEU A 48 -16.30 -17.22 -9.51
CA LEU A 48 -15.24 -16.60 -10.30
C LEU A 48 -14.17 -17.65 -10.68
N ILE A 49 -13.87 -17.72 -11.97
CA ILE A 49 -12.76 -18.51 -12.51
C ILE A 49 -11.52 -17.62 -12.53
N SER A 50 -10.58 -17.91 -11.63
CA SER A 50 -9.29 -17.22 -11.58
C SER A 50 -8.44 -17.52 -12.82
N LEU A 51 -7.91 -16.47 -13.45
CA LEU A 51 -7.06 -16.56 -14.64
C LEU A 51 -5.60 -16.34 -14.29
N ALA A 52 -5.31 -15.24 -13.58
CA ALA A 52 -3.96 -14.82 -13.30
C ALA A 52 -3.87 -13.96 -12.03
N ILE A 53 -2.67 -13.89 -11.47
CA ILE A 53 -2.28 -12.85 -10.51
C ILE A 53 -1.11 -12.12 -11.12
N VAL A 54 -1.22 -10.79 -11.23
CA VAL A 54 -0.16 -9.93 -11.75
C VAL A 54 0.38 -9.07 -10.63
N GLY A 55 1.70 -8.91 -10.59
CA GLY A 55 2.37 -7.98 -9.68
C GLY A 55 2.59 -6.65 -10.38
N LEU A 56 2.05 -5.57 -9.82
CA LEU A 56 2.26 -4.21 -10.31
C LEU A 56 3.27 -3.52 -9.40
N LYS A 57 4.38 -3.08 -9.99
CA LYS A 57 5.35 -2.25 -9.28
C LYS A 57 4.84 -0.80 -9.26
N ASP A 58 4.69 -0.24 -8.07
CA ASP A 58 4.59 1.20 -7.90
C ASP A 58 5.96 1.71 -7.43
N PRO A 59 6.83 2.18 -8.34
CA PRO A 59 8.18 2.57 -7.98
C PRO A 59 8.15 3.82 -7.10
N CYS A 60 9.08 3.89 -6.15
CA CYS A 60 9.26 5.08 -5.33
C CYS A 60 9.45 6.31 -6.23
N ARG A 61 8.66 7.38 -6.02
CA ARG A 61 8.72 8.58 -6.87
C ARG A 61 10.15 9.14 -6.89
N LEU A 62 10.57 9.64 -8.05
CA LEU A 62 11.87 10.29 -8.20
C LEU A 62 12.04 11.39 -7.15
N GLY A 63 13.20 11.41 -6.51
CA GLY A 63 13.53 12.37 -5.44
C GLY A 63 13.06 11.97 -4.04
N VAL A 64 12.15 10.99 -3.87
CA VAL A 64 11.72 10.57 -2.51
C VAL A 64 12.91 10.07 -1.70
N LYS A 65 13.71 9.16 -2.27
CA LYS A 65 14.91 8.65 -1.59
C LYS A 65 15.88 9.76 -1.18
N GLN A 66 16.09 10.75 -2.05
CA GLN A 66 16.95 11.89 -1.78
C GLN A 66 16.38 12.79 -0.68
N ALA A 67 15.07 13.01 -0.67
CA ALA A 67 14.39 13.76 0.38
C ALA A 67 14.48 13.04 1.73
N VAL A 68 14.27 11.71 1.75
CA VAL A 68 14.41 10.87 2.94
C VAL A 68 15.84 10.97 3.49
N GLU A 69 16.85 10.79 2.64
CA GLU A 69 18.26 10.92 3.02
C GLU A 69 18.58 12.33 3.56
N LEU A 70 18.06 13.39 2.94
CA LEU A 70 18.28 14.76 3.38
C LEU A 70 17.66 15.00 4.76
N CYS A 71 16.42 14.56 4.98
CA CYS A 71 15.75 14.62 6.29
C CYS A 71 16.56 13.87 7.36
N GLN A 72 16.98 12.64 7.06
CA GLN A 72 17.76 11.82 8.01
C GLN A 72 19.11 12.46 8.34
N LYS A 73 19.80 13.07 7.37
CA LYS A 73 21.09 13.77 7.58
C LYS A 73 20.99 14.94 8.55
N VAL A 74 19.84 15.63 8.59
CA VAL A 74 19.60 16.74 9.53
C VAL A 74 18.97 16.29 10.85
N GLY A 75 18.89 14.98 11.09
CA GLY A 75 18.36 14.39 12.33
C GLY A 75 16.83 14.27 12.38
N VAL A 76 16.14 14.54 11.28
CA VAL A 76 14.68 14.35 11.18
C VAL A 76 14.38 12.88 10.98
N LYS A 77 13.50 12.31 11.79
CA LYS A 77 13.10 10.91 11.68
C LYS A 77 12.01 10.78 10.62
N VAL A 78 12.28 9.97 9.61
CA VAL A 78 11.28 9.65 8.59
C VAL A 78 10.59 8.34 8.96
N LYS A 79 9.26 8.35 8.98
CA LYS A 79 8.41 7.21 9.33
C LYS A 79 7.44 6.93 8.20
N MET A 80 7.09 5.67 7.98
CA MET A 80 6.13 5.27 6.96
C MET A 80 4.78 4.96 7.60
N VAL A 81 3.72 5.53 7.03
CA VAL A 81 2.33 5.22 7.39
C VAL A 81 1.78 4.26 6.35
N ILE A 82 1.19 3.16 6.82
CA ILE A 82 0.80 2.03 5.98
C ILE A 82 -0.70 1.75 6.16
N GLY A 83 -1.43 1.68 5.05
CA GLY A 83 -2.80 1.13 5.01
C GLY A 83 -2.85 -0.36 4.64
N ASP A 84 -1.91 -0.81 3.81
CA ASP A 84 -1.99 -2.09 3.10
C ASP A 84 -1.23 -3.26 3.76
N ASN A 85 -0.84 -4.24 2.93
CA ASN A 85 -0.07 -5.40 3.31
C ASN A 85 1.30 -5.01 3.85
N VAL A 86 1.51 -5.27 5.14
CA VAL A 86 2.75 -5.01 5.86
C VAL A 86 3.99 -5.55 5.13
N LYS A 87 3.93 -6.71 4.47
CA LYS A 87 5.08 -7.26 3.72
C LYS A 87 5.47 -6.35 2.56
N THR A 88 4.52 -6.00 1.71
CA THR A 88 4.72 -5.11 0.57
C THR A 88 5.29 -3.78 1.04
N THR A 89 4.67 -3.20 2.06
CA THR A 89 5.05 -1.85 2.50
C THR A 89 6.41 -1.81 3.20
N LYS A 90 6.81 -2.89 3.89
CA LYS A 90 8.19 -3.02 4.41
C LYS A 90 9.23 -3.00 3.30
N ALA A 91 8.96 -3.74 2.22
CA ALA A 91 9.86 -3.81 1.09
C ALA A 91 9.98 -2.44 0.39
N ILE A 92 8.85 -1.73 0.22
CA ILE A 92 8.80 -0.35 -0.28
C ILE A 92 9.57 0.63 0.63
N ALA A 93 9.39 0.55 1.95
CA ALA A 93 10.08 1.42 2.91
C ALA A 93 11.60 1.29 2.81
N ILE A 94 12.09 0.07 2.56
CA ILE A 94 13.52 -0.20 2.34
C ILE A 94 13.97 0.38 1.01
N GLU A 95 13.19 0.20 -0.06
CA GLU A 95 13.49 0.74 -1.38
C GLU A 95 13.60 2.27 -1.38
N CYS A 96 12.69 2.95 -0.66
CA CYS A 96 12.73 4.40 -0.49
C CYS A 96 13.79 4.90 0.52
N GLY A 97 14.51 4.01 1.22
CA GLY A 97 15.54 4.37 2.21
C GLY A 97 14.99 4.85 3.57
N ILE A 98 13.69 4.64 3.82
CA ILE A 98 13.07 4.96 5.12
C ILE A 98 13.57 3.97 6.18
N LEU A 99 13.72 2.69 5.80
CA LEU A 99 14.26 1.64 6.64
C LEU A 99 15.58 1.10 6.07
N ASN A 100 16.58 0.96 6.95
CA ASN A 100 17.86 0.34 6.57
C ASN A 100 17.79 -1.19 6.50
N SER A 101 16.83 -1.81 7.19
CA SER A 101 16.67 -3.26 7.22
C SER A 101 15.26 -3.65 7.68
N TYR A 102 14.86 -4.89 7.36
CA TYR A 102 13.60 -5.48 7.83
C TYR A 102 13.50 -5.59 9.36
N ALA A 103 14.64 -5.61 10.07
CA ALA A 103 14.65 -5.66 11.54
C ALA A 103 14.14 -4.36 12.17
N ASN A 104 14.31 -3.23 11.48
CA ASN A 104 13.84 -1.91 11.95
C ASN A 104 12.36 -1.66 11.60
N ALA A 105 11.71 -2.63 10.95
CA ALA A 105 10.37 -2.54 10.41
C ALA A 105 9.28 -2.86 11.47
N THR A 106 9.42 -2.22 12.62
CA THR A 106 8.48 -2.24 13.74
C THR A 106 8.08 -0.80 14.06
N GLU A 107 7.07 -0.66 14.91
CA GLU A 107 6.81 0.64 15.53
C GLU A 107 8.08 1.12 16.28
N PRO A 108 8.36 2.44 16.28
CA PRO A 108 7.53 3.51 15.71
C PRO A 108 7.85 3.87 14.25
N ASN A 109 8.72 3.13 13.54
CA ASN A 109 9.17 3.49 12.18
C ASN A 109 8.13 3.15 11.11
N ILE A 110 7.37 2.08 11.34
CA ILE A 110 6.22 1.67 10.55
C ILE A 110 4.98 1.78 11.43
N MET A 111 4.00 2.56 10.98
CA MET A 111 2.72 2.72 11.68
C MET A 111 1.57 2.25 10.78
N LYS A 112 0.72 1.36 11.30
CA LYS A 112 -0.47 0.88 10.59
C LYS A 112 -1.63 1.82 10.86
N PHE A 113 -2.22 2.40 9.82
CA PHE A 113 -3.32 3.35 9.94
C PHE A 113 -4.64 2.73 9.47
N TRP A 114 -5.64 2.69 10.35
CA TRP A 114 -7.00 2.38 9.97
C TRP A 114 -7.68 3.68 9.50
N LEU A 115 -8.38 3.60 8.37
CA LEU A 115 -8.89 4.70 7.54
C LEU A 115 -9.72 5.79 8.24
N HIS A 116 -10.05 5.68 9.53
CA HIS A 116 -10.93 6.63 10.21
C HIS A 116 -10.30 7.99 10.55
N TYR A 117 -8.99 8.19 10.38
CA TYR A 117 -8.30 9.43 10.80
C TYR A 117 -7.55 10.14 9.66
N LEU A 118 -8.11 10.14 8.45
CA LEU A 118 -7.45 10.64 7.24
C LEU A 118 -7.25 12.18 7.15
N ILE A 119 -7.66 12.99 8.14
CA ILE A 119 -7.71 14.46 7.98
C ILE A 119 -6.65 15.26 8.78
N PHE A 120 -5.87 14.69 9.71
CA PHE A 120 -5.05 15.54 10.61
C PHE A 120 -3.57 15.18 10.82
N LEU A 121 -2.91 14.52 9.87
CA LEU A 121 -1.45 14.31 9.92
C LEU A 121 -0.62 15.29 9.05
N TYR A 122 -1.26 16.22 8.36
CA TYR A 122 -0.57 17.45 7.97
C TYR A 122 -0.40 18.30 9.24
N PHE A 123 0.84 18.39 9.75
CA PHE A 123 1.29 19.37 10.75
C PHE A 123 0.95 19.16 12.24
N LYS A 124 0.62 17.96 12.73
CA LYS A 124 0.65 17.73 14.19
C LYS A 124 2.10 17.56 14.67
N GLY A 125 2.78 18.69 14.87
CA GLY A 125 3.98 18.77 15.71
C GLY A 125 5.27 19.20 15.01
N PHE A 126 5.30 20.38 14.40
CA PHE A 126 6.53 21.19 14.42
C PHE A 126 6.78 21.66 15.87
N ASN A 127 7.06 20.73 16.79
CA ASN A 127 7.73 21.08 18.01
C ASN A 127 9.19 21.27 17.63
N TYR A 128 9.62 22.52 17.51
CA TYR A 128 10.99 22.96 17.21
C TYR A 128 12.04 22.47 18.23
N HIS A 129 11.66 21.65 19.21
CA HIS A 129 12.58 20.96 20.10
C HIS A 129 13.02 19.62 19.51
N SER A 130 14.04 19.68 18.63
CA SER A 130 15.01 18.64 18.29
C SER A 130 14.54 17.23 17.89
N ASN A 131 13.25 16.96 17.71
CA ASN A 131 12.72 15.65 17.30
C ASN A 131 11.56 15.82 16.31
N ALA A 132 11.80 16.48 15.17
CA ALA A 132 10.81 16.51 14.10
C ALA A 132 10.70 15.12 13.46
N ASP A 133 9.47 14.62 13.36
CA ASP A 133 9.13 13.41 12.63
C ASP A 133 8.44 13.79 11.30
N VAL A 134 8.84 13.18 10.18
CA VAL A 134 8.20 13.31 8.87
C VAL A 134 7.55 11.99 8.50
N PHE A 135 6.29 12.04 8.07
CA PHE A 135 5.53 10.85 7.67
C PHE A 135 5.43 10.77 6.15
N VAL A 136 5.87 9.65 5.58
CA VAL A 136 5.63 9.32 4.17
C VAL A 136 4.38 8.44 4.12
N VAL A 137 3.36 8.92 3.42
CA VAL A 137 2.14 8.17 3.11
C VAL A 137 2.26 7.70 1.67
N MET A 138 2.20 6.39 1.46
CA MET A 138 2.01 5.81 0.13
C MET A 138 0.57 5.35 -0.02
N GLN A 139 0.00 5.65 -1.19
CA GLN A 139 -1.36 5.28 -1.57
C GLN A 139 -1.36 4.01 -2.40
#